data_AF-A0A822F841-F1
#
_entry.id   AF-A0A822F841-F1
#
_cell.length_a   1.000
_cell.length_b   1.000
_cell.length_c   1.000
_cell.angle_alpha   90.00
_cell.angle_beta   90.00
_cell.angle_gamma   90.00
#
_symmetry.space_group_name_H-M   'P 1'
#
loop_
_entity.id
_entity.type
_entity.pdbx_description
1 polymer ?
#
loop_
_entity_poly.entity_id
_entity_poly.type
_entity_poly.pdbx_seq_one_letter_code
_entity_poly.pdbx_strand_id
1 'polypeptide(L)'
;NYRRYVLLNPPPSLVNLSITIGISFLIGIIYMAIAVGLNSNPSNNISEIYIGKLCWFSRSVIHYFLTIPICIFLLTSIILIIWVAKRMIVHANEAESAESIYKRRKYCVIVVLISCVTQGLGWLFGPLILITDPKVGEVLGWFFVIFNGL
;
A
#
# COMPACT_ATOMS: atom_id res chain seq x y z
N ASN A 1 -23.30 16.49 -12.31
CA ASN A 1 -22.36 17.59 -12.00
C ASN A 1 -21.18 17.22 -11.09
N TYR A 2 -20.94 15.94 -10.72
CA TYR A 2 -19.77 15.53 -9.92
C TYR A 2 -18.42 15.64 -10.68
N ARG A 3 -18.44 15.38 -11.99
CA ARG A 3 -17.26 15.46 -12.88
C ARG A 3 -16.54 16.80 -12.85
N ARG A 4 -17.23 17.92 -12.61
CA ARG A 4 -16.62 19.27 -12.60
C ARG A 4 -15.70 19.52 -11.40
N TYR A 5 -15.80 18.69 -10.36
CA TYR A 5 -15.09 18.88 -9.09
C TYR A 5 -13.99 17.85 -8.83
N VAL A 6 -13.91 16.79 -9.64
CA VAL A 6 -13.02 15.63 -9.40
C VAL A 6 -12.19 15.27 -10.64
N LEU A 7 -12.47 15.82 -11.83
CA LEU A 7 -11.62 15.56 -12.99
C LEU A 7 -10.25 16.20 -12.77
N LEU A 8 -9.26 15.33 -12.54
CA LEU A 8 -7.85 15.67 -12.73
C LEU A 8 -7.68 16.11 -14.19
N ASN A 9 -7.11 17.29 -14.41
CA ASN A 9 -6.74 17.76 -15.73
C ASN A 9 -5.21 17.88 -15.79
N PRO A 10 -4.51 17.09 -16.62
CA PRO A 10 -5.04 16.13 -17.60
C PRO A 10 -5.61 14.86 -16.95
N PRO A 11 -6.55 14.16 -17.63
CA PRO A 11 -7.12 12.91 -17.14
C PRO A 11 -6.05 11.81 -17.04
N PRO A 12 -6.18 10.89 -16.07
CA PRO A 12 -5.28 9.75 -15.98
C PRO A 12 -5.41 8.89 -17.24
N SER A 13 -4.28 8.55 -17.88
CA SER A 13 -4.30 7.73 -19.09
C SER A 13 -4.40 6.24 -18.73
N LEU A 14 -5.36 5.55 -19.35
CA LEU A 14 -5.53 4.09 -19.19
C LEU A 14 -4.28 3.32 -19.64
N VAL A 15 -3.54 3.87 -20.61
CA VAL A 15 -2.29 3.31 -21.11
C VAL A 15 -1.23 3.32 -20.01
N ASN A 16 -1.03 4.45 -19.32
CA ASN A 16 -0.05 4.52 -18.23
C ASN A 16 -0.45 3.60 -17.07
N LEU A 17 -1.75 3.55 -16.73
CA LEU A 17 -2.25 2.63 -15.70
C LEU A 17 -1.94 1.17 -16.05
N SER A 18 -2.21 0.76 -17.28
CA SER A 18 -1.97 -0.63 -17.73
C SER A 18 -0.48 -0.98 -17.72
N ILE A 19 0.38 -0.05 -18.15
CA ILE A 19 1.83 -0.20 -18.09
C ILE A 19 2.30 -0.35 -16.63
N THR A 20 1.82 0.51 -15.73
CA THR A 20 2.18 0.44 -14.31
C THR A 20 1.74 -0.88 -13.69
N ILE A 21 0.52 -1.35 -13.95
CA ILE A 21 0.04 -2.66 -13.47
C ILE A 21 0.91 -3.80 -14.00
N GLY A 22 1.26 -3.77 -15.29
CA GLY A 22 2.13 -4.78 -15.89
C GLY A 22 3.51 -4.82 -15.25
N ILE A 23 4.14 -3.65 -15.02
CA ILE A 23 5.43 -3.54 -14.35
C ILE A 23 5.33 -4.07 -12.91
N SER A 24 4.32 -3.67 -12.14
CA SER A 24 4.12 -4.13 -10.77
C SER A 24 3.95 -5.66 -10.69
N PHE A 25 3.19 -6.25 -11.63
CA PHE A 25 3.02 -7.70 -11.72
C PHE A 25 4.34 -8.42 -12.02
N LEU A 26 5.13 -7.90 -12.96
CA LEU A 26 6.45 -8.46 -13.30
C LEU A 26 7.42 -8.38 -12.12
N ILE A 27 7.45 -7.26 -11.40
CA ILE A 27 8.24 -7.12 -10.17
C ILE A 27 7.83 -8.18 -9.14
N GLY A 28 6.52 -8.41 -8.98
CA GLY A 28 6.01 -9.46 -8.10
C GLY A 28 6.48 -10.87 -8.48
N ILE A 29 6.43 -11.22 -9.77
CA ILE A 29 6.92 -12.52 -10.27
C ILE A 29 8.42 -12.67 -10.06
N ILE A 30 9.21 -11.65 -10.42
CA ILE A 30 10.67 -11.68 -10.26
C ILE A 30 11.04 -11.85 -8.78
N TYR A 31 10.35 -11.11 -7.91
CA TYR A 31 10.56 -11.20 -6.47
C TYR A 31 10.24 -12.59 -5.92
N MET A 32 9.11 -13.18 -6.34
CA MET A 32 8.76 -14.57 -6.00
C MET A 32 9.79 -15.58 -6.53
N ALA A 33 10.29 -15.40 -7.75
CA ALA A 33 11.31 -16.27 -8.32
C ALA A 33 12.63 -16.20 -7.54
N ILE A 34 13.05 -15.01 -7.11
CA ILE A 34 14.21 -14.81 -6.23
C ILE A 34 13.97 -15.48 -4.88
N ALA A 35 12.79 -15.29 -4.29
CA ALA A 35 12.41 -15.87 -3.01
C ALA A 35 12.48 -17.41 -3.04
N VAL A 36 11.93 -18.03 -4.08
CA VAL A 36 11.97 -19.48 -4.30
C VAL A 36 13.39 -19.96 -4.56
N GLY A 37 14.17 -19.25 -5.40
CA GLY A 37 15.55 -19.59 -5.72
C GLY A 37 16.49 -19.54 -4.50
N LEU A 38 16.31 -18.56 -3.62
CA LEU A 38 17.05 -18.48 -2.35
C LEU A 38 16.64 -19.59 -1.37
N ASN A 39 15.39 -20.07 -1.45
CA ASN A 39 14.86 -21.13 -0.60
C ASN A 39 15.33 -22.54 -1.01
N SER A 40 15.68 -22.74 -2.28
CA SER A 40 16.17 -24.03 -2.79
C SER A 40 17.59 -24.41 -2.34
N ASN A 41 18.30 -23.56 -1.59
CA ASN A 41 19.66 -23.86 -1.13
C ASN A 41 19.67 -24.27 0.37
N PRO A 42 19.85 -25.56 0.69
CA PRO A 42 19.73 -26.08 2.05
C PRO A 42 20.85 -25.59 3.01
N SER A 43 21.92 -25.00 2.50
CA SER A 43 23.02 -24.46 3.31
C SER A 43 22.66 -23.20 4.12
N ASN A 44 21.54 -22.54 3.80
CA ASN A 44 21.20 -21.24 4.38
C ASN A 44 20.23 -21.32 5.58
N ASN A 45 19.77 -22.52 6.00
CA ASN A 45 18.75 -22.71 7.07
C ASN A 45 17.48 -21.86 6.88
N ILE A 46 17.06 -21.64 5.63
CA ILE A 46 15.93 -20.75 5.28
C ILE A 46 14.57 -21.47 5.35
N SER A 47 14.52 -22.77 5.01
CA SER A 47 13.33 -23.62 5.14
C SER A 47 13.64 -24.94 5.82
N GLU A 48 12.78 -25.34 6.76
CA GLU A 48 12.75 -26.69 7.31
C GLU A 48 11.63 -27.47 6.59
N ILE A 49 12.00 -28.32 5.63
CA ILE A 49 11.05 -29.20 4.97
C ILE A 49 10.66 -30.30 5.98
N TYR A 50 9.53 -30.12 6.66
CA TYR A 50 8.87 -31.19 7.40
C TYR A 50 7.95 -31.96 6.45
N ILE A 51 8.05 -33.29 6.44
CA ILE A 51 7.17 -34.17 5.67
C ILE A 51 5.71 -33.81 5.97
N GLY A 52 4.97 -33.34 4.97
CA GLY A 52 3.56 -32.96 5.07
C GLY A 52 3.27 -31.51 5.48
N LYS A 53 4.27 -30.63 5.63
CA LYS A 53 4.08 -29.19 5.89
C LYS A 53 4.86 -28.33 4.89
N LEU A 54 4.16 -27.46 4.16
CA LEU A 54 4.77 -26.38 3.37
C LEU A 54 5.30 -25.30 4.32
N CYS A 55 6.52 -25.46 4.81
CA CYS A 55 7.21 -24.43 5.60
C CYS A 55 7.87 -23.43 4.63
N TRP A 56 7.20 -22.30 4.38
CA TRP A 56 7.68 -21.27 3.44
C TRP A 56 9.05 -20.71 3.81
N PHE A 57 9.14 -20.03 4.95
CA PHE A 57 10.34 -19.36 5.45
C PHE A 57 10.38 -19.50 6.97
N SER A 58 11.58 -19.59 7.55
CA SER A 58 11.72 -19.46 9.00
C SER A 58 11.19 -18.11 9.48
N ARG A 59 10.67 -18.07 10.72
CA ARG A 59 10.01 -16.87 11.27
C ARG A 59 10.90 -15.63 11.19
N SER A 60 12.21 -15.76 11.39
CA SER A 60 13.16 -14.65 11.27
C SER A 60 13.34 -14.17 9.83
N VAL A 61 13.45 -15.09 8.87
CA VAL A 61 13.68 -14.75 7.46
C VAL A 61 12.43 -14.13 6.82
N ILE A 62 11.24 -14.66 7.12
CA ILE A 62 9.99 -14.10 6.59
C ILE A 62 9.77 -12.66 7.06
N HIS A 63 10.20 -12.34 8.29
CA HIS A 63 10.07 -11.00 8.85
C HIS A 63 10.90 -10.00 8.04
N TYR A 64 12.20 -10.19 7.84
CA TYR A 64 12.98 -9.23 7.05
C TYR A 64 12.65 -9.26 5.57
N PHE A 65 12.42 -10.46 5.00
CA PHE A 65 12.17 -10.62 3.58
C PHE A 65 10.86 -9.93 3.16
N LEU A 66 9.74 -10.11 3.88
CA LEU A 66 8.48 -9.44 3.55
C LEU A 66 8.37 -8.02 4.07
N THR A 67 8.89 -7.72 5.27
CA THR A 67 8.69 -6.40 5.88
C THR A 67 9.42 -5.30 5.12
N ILE A 68 10.62 -5.57 4.58
CA ILE A 68 11.41 -4.56 3.86
C ILE A 68 10.67 -4.08 2.59
N PRO A 69 10.23 -4.94 1.66
CA PRO A 69 9.41 -4.55 0.52
C PRO A 69 8.11 -3.85 0.94
N ILE A 70 7.40 -4.39 1.94
CA ILE A 70 6.15 -3.80 2.43
C ILE A 70 6.39 -2.36 2.89
N CYS A 71 7.46 -2.10 3.66
CA CYS A 71 7.83 -0.77 4.10
C CYS A 71 8.16 0.16 2.92
N ILE A 72 8.85 -0.32 1.89
CA ILE A 72 9.17 0.47 0.67
C ILE A 72 7.89 0.85 -0.08
N PHE A 73 6.96 -0.10 -0.28
CA PHE A 73 5.68 0.16 -0.94
C PHE A 73 4.79 1.09 -0.12
N LEU A 74 4.74 0.92 1.20
CA LEU A 74 4.03 1.82 2.10
C LEU A 74 4.59 3.24 2.03
N LEU A 75 5.91 3.40 2.08
CA LEU A 75 6.55 4.70 1.99
C LEU A 75 6.21 5.39 0.66
N THR A 76 6.26 4.64 -0.44
CA THR A 76 5.93 5.16 -1.77
C THR A 76 4.46 5.56 -1.85
N SER A 77 3.55 4.76 -1.28
CA SER A 77 2.11 5.05 -1.21
C SER A 77 1.82 6.32 -0.40
N ILE A 78 2.49 6.49 0.75
CA ILE A 78 2.38 7.71 1.56
C ILE A 78 2.84 8.95 0.77
N ILE A 79 3.98 8.86 0.08
CA ILE A 79 4.49 9.97 -0.75
C ILE A 79 3.48 10.34 -1.85
N LEU A 80 2.92 9.34 -2.53
CA LEU A 80 1.92 9.54 -3.58
C LEU A 80 0.65 10.20 -3.02
N ILE A 81 0.14 9.73 -1.88
CA ILE A 81 -1.03 10.33 -1.21
C ILE A 81 -0.75 11.79 -0.86
N ILE A 82 0.42 12.11 -0.31
CA ILE A 82 0.80 13.49 0.01
C ILE A 82 0.84 14.36 -1.26
N TRP A 83 1.41 13.85 -2.35
CA TRP A 83 1.47 14.57 -3.63
C TRP A 83 0.08 14.82 -4.23
N VAL A 84 -0.77 13.79 -4.23
CA VAL A 84 -2.15 13.89 -4.69
C VAL A 84 -2.92 14.89 -3.84
N ALA A 85 -2.83 14.78 -2.51
CA ALA A 85 -3.48 15.70 -1.58
C ALA A 85 -3.04 17.16 -1.82
N LYS A 86 -1.74 17.43 -1.99
CA LYS A 86 -1.24 18.77 -2.33
C LYS A 86 -1.84 19.30 -3.63
N ARG A 87 -1.84 18.50 -4.70
CA ARG A 87 -2.43 18.91 -5.99
C ARG A 87 -3.93 19.18 -5.85
N MET A 88 -4.65 18.35 -5.09
CA MET A 88 -6.09 18.50 -4.89
C MET A 88 -6.43 19.76 -4.06
N ILE A 89 -5.59 20.14 -3.09
CA ILE A 89 -5.75 21.40 -2.35
C ILE A 89 -5.56 22.61 -3.28
N VAL A 90 -4.51 22.60 -4.12
CA VAL A 90 -4.28 23.66 -5.10
C VAL A 90 -5.48 23.78 -6.05
N HIS A 91 -5.93 22.66 -6.63
CA HIS A 91 -7.10 22.62 -7.50
C HIS A 91 -8.39 23.11 -6.83
N ALA A 92 -8.59 22.78 -5.55
CA ALA A 92 -9.76 23.24 -4.81
C ALA A 92 -9.74 24.77 -4.57
N ASN A 93 -8.55 25.37 -4.49
CA ASN A 93 -8.36 26.81 -4.27
C ASN A 93 -8.48 27.64 -5.57
N GLU A 94 -8.41 27.02 -6.73
CA GLU A 94 -8.62 27.67 -8.05
C GLU A 94 -10.11 27.95 -8.37
N ALA A 95 -11.03 27.76 -7.42
CA ALA A 95 -12.44 28.04 -7.63
C ALA A 95 -12.77 29.54 -7.53
N GLU A 96 -13.69 30.00 -8.38
CA GLU A 96 -14.10 31.41 -8.50
C GLU A 96 -14.88 31.95 -7.28
N SER A 97 -15.47 31.09 -6.45
CA SER A 97 -16.27 31.50 -5.29
C SER A 97 -15.96 30.71 -4.02
N ALA A 98 -16.09 31.36 -2.85
CA ALA A 98 -15.84 30.74 -1.54
C ALA A 98 -16.70 29.49 -1.29
N GLU A 99 -17.96 29.51 -1.72
CA GLU A 99 -18.86 28.36 -1.61
C GLU A 99 -18.41 27.18 -2.48
N SER A 100 -17.92 27.46 -3.69
CA SER A 100 -17.37 26.44 -4.59
C SER A 100 -16.06 25.86 -4.05
N ILE A 101 -15.20 26.68 -3.43
CA ILE A 101 -13.97 26.22 -2.76
C ILE A 101 -14.31 25.24 -1.63
N TYR A 102 -15.27 25.59 -0.77
CA TYR A 102 -15.69 24.72 0.34
C TYR A 102 -16.23 23.37 -0.17
N LYS A 103 -17.13 23.39 -1.15
CA LYS A 103 -17.68 22.17 -1.77
C LYS A 103 -16.57 21.32 -2.40
N ARG A 104 -15.63 21.91 -3.15
CA ARG A 104 -14.49 21.22 -3.75
C ARG A 104 -13.59 20.56 -2.70
N ARG A 105 -13.19 21.30 -1.66
CA ARG A 105 -12.35 20.77 -0.58
C ARG A 105 -13.00 19.56 0.11
N LYS A 106 -14.31 19.62 0.37
CA LYS A 106 -15.05 18.49 0.96
C LYS A 106 -14.94 17.22 0.11
N TYR A 107 -15.18 17.32 -1.20
CA TYR A 107 -15.02 16.17 -2.10
C TYR A 107 -13.57 15.70 -2.22
N CYS A 108 -12.62 16.64 -2.25
CA CYS A 108 -11.20 16.30 -2.29
C CYS A 108 -10.76 15.49 -1.07
N VAL A 109 -11.20 15.89 0.13
CA VAL A 109 -10.92 15.15 1.37
C VAL A 109 -11.51 13.74 1.31
N ILE A 110 -12.75 13.58 0.86
CA ILE A 110 -13.38 12.27 0.72
C ILE A 110 -12.58 11.37 -0.23
N VAL A 111 -12.15 11.89 -1.37
CA VAL A 111 -11.33 11.14 -2.35
C VAL A 111 -9.97 10.75 -1.76
N VAL A 112 -9.31 11.63 -1.01
CA VAL A 112 -8.05 11.31 -0.33
C VAL A 112 -8.25 10.21 0.71
N LEU A 113 -9.31 10.30 1.53
CA LEU A 113 -9.63 9.29 2.53
C LEU A 113 -9.95 7.92 1.91
N ILE A 114 -10.71 7.89 0.82
CA ILE A 114 -10.97 6.65 0.07
C ILE A 114 -9.67 6.12 -0.52
N SER A 115 -8.83 7.00 -1.08
CA SER A 115 -7.52 6.64 -1.64
C SER A 115 -6.62 5.99 -0.58
N CYS A 116 -6.58 6.54 0.63
CA CYS A 116 -5.87 5.98 1.77
C CYS A 116 -6.25 4.52 2.07
N VAL A 117 -7.55 4.22 2.06
CA VAL A 117 -8.06 2.85 2.26
C VAL A 117 -7.65 1.96 1.09
N THR A 118 -7.92 2.38 -0.16
CA THR A 118 -7.65 1.56 -1.36
C THR A 118 -6.17 1.34 -1.68
N GLN A 119 -5.29 2.26 -1.27
CA GLN A 119 -3.83 2.13 -1.46
C GLN A 119 -3.18 1.29 -0.36
N GLY A 120 -3.97 0.68 0.51
CA GLY A 120 -3.47 -0.27 1.49
C GLY A 120 -2.72 0.39 2.65
N LEU A 121 -3.06 1.62 3.07
CA LEU A 121 -2.47 2.20 4.28
C LEU A 121 -2.76 1.37 5.53
N GLY A 122 -3.76 0.48 5.51
CA GLY A 122 -3.94 -0.55 6.53
C GLY A 122 -2.71 -1.43 6.74
N TRP A 123 -1.83 -1.56 5.73
CA TRP A 123 -0.58 -2.29 5.87
C TRP A 123 0.44 -1.61 6.78
N LEU A 124 0.25 -0.34 7.18
CA LEU A 124 1.06 0.30 8.21
C LEU A 124 1.03 -0.45 9.54
N PHE A 125 -0.10 -1.10 9.85
CA PHE A 125 -0.22 -1.88 11.08
C PHE A 125 0.70 -3.10 11.08
N GLY A 126 1.02 -3.69 9.91
CA GLY A 126 1.89 -4.87 9.80
C GLY A 126 3.27 -4.67 10.44
N PRO A 127 4.10 -3.72 9.97
CA PRO A 127 5.37 -3.41 10.59
C PRO A 127 5.26 -2.92 12.04
N LEU A 128 4.20 -2.17 12.38
CA LEU A 128 3.99 -1.66 13.73
C LEU A 128 3.74 -2.78 14.75
N ILE A 129 3.00 -3.83 14.38
CA ILE A 129 2.79 -5.02 15.23
C ILE A 129 4.13 -5.68 15.59
N LEU A 130 5.12 -5.62 14.69
CA LEU A 130 6.43 -6.27 14.89
C LEU A 130 7.35 -5.54 15.86
N ILE A 131 7.18 -4.21 16.02
CA ILE A 131 8.07 -3.37 16.84
C ILE A 131 7.44 -2.89 18.15
N THR A 132 6.15 -3.16 18.36
CA THR A 132 5.42 -2.75 19.56
C THR A 132 5.33 -3.86 20.59
N ASP A 133 5.06 -3.48 21.84
CA ASP A 133 4.83 -4.44 22.91
C ASP A 133 3.71 -5.44 22.55
N PRO A 134 3.80 -6.72 22.98
CA PRO A 134 2.85 -7.76 22.60
C PRO A 134 1.37 -7.40 22.82
N LYS A 135 1.06 -6.68 23.90
CA LYS A 135 -0.31 -6.22 24.20
C LYS A 135 -0.80 -5.17 23.21
N VAL A 136 0.07 -4.27 22.77
CA VAL A 136 -0.25 -3.25 21.75
C VAL A 136 -0.31 -3.90 20.37
N GLY A 137 0.59 -4.84 20.09
CA GLY A 137 0.61 -5.62 18.86
C GLY A 137 -0.67 -6.43 18.65
N GLU A 138 -1.29 -6.97 19.70
CA GLU A 138 -2.58 -7.68 19.61
C GLU A 138 -3.71 -6.74 19.15
N VAL A 139 -3.80 -5.55 19.74
CA VAL A 139 -4.79 -4.52 19.36
C VAL A 139 -4.57 -4.06 17.91
N LEU A 140 -3.31 -3.76 17.54
CA LEU A 140 -2.95 -3.39 16.17
C LEU A 140 -3.21 -4.53 15.17
N GLY A 141 -3.09 -5.78 15.61
CA GLY A 141 -3.44 -6.97 14.85
C GLY A 141 -4.91 -7.00 14.45
N TRP A 142 -5.82 -6.67 15.37
CA TRP A 142 -7.24 -6.56 15.05
C TRP A 142 -7.53 -5.47 14.03
N PHE A 143 -6.89 -4.31 14.16
CA PHE A 143 -7.01 -3.25 13.14
C PHE A 143 -6.49 -3.72 11.78
N PHE A 144 -5.32 -4.36 11.73
CA PHE A 144 -4.76 -4.91 10.50
C PHE A 144 -5.72 -5.88 9.81
N VAL A 145 -6.35 -6.79 10.57
CA VAL A 145 -7.33 -7.75 10.04
C VAL A 145 -8.56 -7.02 9.47
N ILE A 146 -9.11 -6.04 10.18
CA ILE A 146 -10.27 -5.26 9.71
C ILE A 146 -9.94 -4.53 8.42
N PHE A 147 -8.79 -3.85 8.35
CA PHE A 147 -8.39 -3.10 7.16
C PHE A 147 -8.06 -4.00 5.96
N ASN A 148 -7.55 -5.22 6.17
CA ASN A 148 -7.34 -6.17 5.07
C ASN A 148 -8.63 -6.91 4.65
N GLY A 149 -9.66 -6.92 5.50
CA GLY A 149 -10.95 -7.53 5.18
C GLY A 149 -11.89 -6.62 4.38
N LEU A 150 -11.54 -5.34 4.22
CA LEU A 150 -12.27 -4.31 3.45
C LEU A 150 -11.72 -4.20 2.03
#